data_AF-D1Z047-F1
#
_entry.id   AF-D1Z047-F1
#
_cell.length_a   1.000
_cell.length_b   1.000
_cell.length_c   1.000
_cell.angle_alpha   90.00
_cell.angle_beta   90.00
_cell.angle_gamma   90.00
#
_symmetry.space_group_name_H-M   'P 1'
#
loop_
_entity.id
_entity.type
_entity.pdbx_description
1 polymer ?
#
loop_
_entity_poly.entity_id
_entity_poly.type
_entity_poly.pdbx_seq_one_letter_code
_entity_poly.pdbx_strand_id
1 'polypeptide(L)' 'MASIIAKVSKSLKGIHFPADKGKCVEYAKKNSAPDDVLDTLKHIPDEEYDSMAGVWHAVGQMKH' A
#
# COMPACT_ATOMS: atom_id res chain seq x y z
N MET A 1 5.07 -10.70 -15.22
CA MET A 1 5.19 -9.40 -14.50
C MET A 1 4.41 -9.53 -13.20
N ALA A 2 5.07 -9.59 -12.03
CA ALA A 2 4.36 -9.66 -10.76
C ALA A 2 3.59 -8.35 -10.52
N SER A 3 2.28 -8.43 -10.29
CA SER A 3 1.45 -7.25 -10.04
C SER A 3 1.91 -6.53 -8.78
N ILE A 4 2.07 -5.21 -8.84
CA ILE A 4 2.45 -4.37 -7.70
C ILE A 4 1.54 -4.58 -6.49
N ILE A 5 0.25 -4.85 -6.74
CA ILE A 5 -0.76 -5.18 -5.73
C ILE A 5 -0.33 -6.39 -4.90
N ALA A 6 0.22 -7.44 -5.51
CA ALA A 6 0.67 -8.63 -4.80
C ALA A 6 1.86 -8.34 -3.88
N LYS A 7 2.78 -7.46 -4.31
CA LYS A 7 3.92 -7.01 -3.48
C LYS A 7 3.43 -6.16 -2.30
N VAL A 8 2.55 -5.19 -2.54
CA VAL A 8 1.91 -4.35 -1.49
C VAL A 8 1.22 -5.24 -0.47
N SER A 9 0.42 -6.21 -0.93
CA SER A 9 -0.29 -7.17 -0.07
C SER A 9 0.65 -7.92 0.86
N LYS A 10 1.81 -8.33 0.35
CA LYS A 10 2.83 -9.05 1.11
C LYS A 10 3.52 -8.14 2.12
N SER A 11 3.82 -6.90 1.73
CA SER A 11 4.49 -5.91 2.56
C SER A 11 3.61 -5.30 3.66
N LEU A 12 2.29 -5.22 3.44
CA LEU A 12 1.31 -4.70 4.40
C LEU A 12 0.60 -5.81 5.18
N LYS A 13 1.00 -7.07 5.01
CA LYS A 13 0.38 -8.20 5.71
C LYS A 13 0.56 -8.02 7.23
N GLY A 14 -0.53 -7.88 7.96
CA GLY A 14 -0.51 -7.69 9.42
C GLY A 14 -0.52 -6.23 9.88
N ILE A 15 -0.75 -5.27 8.97
CA ILE A 15 -1.03 -3.89 9.37
C ILE A 15 -2.36 -3.81 10.13
N HIS A 16 -2.41 -2.95 11.14
CA HIS A 16 -3.65 -2.63 11.87
C HIS A 16 -4.36 -1.46 11.19
N PHE A 17 -5.65 -1.63 10.96
CA PHE A 17 -6.53 -0.59 10.43
C PHE A 17 -7.32 0.09 11.57
N PRO A 18 -7.70 1.37 11.43
CA PRO A 18 -7.50 2.24 10.25
C PRO A 18 -6.04 2.70 10.05
N ALA A 19 -5.63 2.78 8.78
CA ALA A 19 -4.29 3.19 8.38
C ALA A 19 -4.37 4.27 7.30
N ASP A 20 -3.66 5.38 7.50
CA ASP A 20 -3.47 6.40 6.48
C ASP A 20 -2.33 6.04 5.52
N LYS A 21 -2.20 6.80 4.43
CA LYS A 21 -1.10 6.68 3.47
C LYS A 21 0.28 6.63 4.14
N GLY A 22 0.54 7.52 5.10
CA GLY A 22 1.80 7.59 5.84
C GLY A 22 2.08 6.32 6.62
N LYS A 23 1.10 5.81 7.39
CA LYS A 23 1.21 4.52 8.08
C LYS A 23 1.48 3.37 7.13
N CYS A 24 0.81 3.32 5.97
CA CYS A 24 1.04 2.29 4.96
C CYS A 24 2.49 2.35 4.44
N VAL A 25 2.99 3.53 4.09
CA VAL A 25 4.37 3.72 3.61
C VAL A 25 5.39 3.35 4.68
N GLU A 26 5.20 3.80 5.93
CA GLU A 26 6.09 3.45 7.04
C GLU A 26 6.08 1.95 7.33
N TYR A 27 4.91 1.32 7.36
CA TYR A 27 4.78 -0.11 7.61
C TYR A 27 5.43 -0.94 6.52
N ALA A 28 5.20 -0.58 5.24
CA ALA A 28 5.84 -1.20 4.11
C ALA A 28 7.37 -1.04 4.17
N LYS A 29 7.87 0.16 4.51
CA LYS A 29 9.30 0.42 4.66
C LYS A 29 9.93 -0.43 5.77
N LYS A 30 9.25 -0.57 6.91
CA LYS A 30 9.68 -1.45 8.02
C LYS A 30 9.72 -2.92 7.62
N ASN A 31 8.86 -3.35 6.70
CA ASN A 31 8.81 -4.70 6.15
C ASN A 31 9.76 -4.92 4.95
N SER A 32 10.73 -4.01 4.75
CA SER A 32 11.67 -4.07 3.61
C SER A 32 10.96 -4.17 2.26
N ALA A 33 9.86 -3.42 2.10
CA ALA A 33 9.17 -3.33 0.83
C ALA A 33 10.10 -2.74 -0.26
N PRO A 34 10.03 -3.25 -1.49
CA PRO A 34 10.81 -2.71 -2.60
C PRO A 34 10.37 -1.27 -2.93
N ASP A 35 11.28 -0.48 -3.49
CA ASP A 35 11.06 0.94 -3.79
C ASP A 35 9.82 1.17 -4.67
N ASP A 36 9.57 0.30 -5.64
CA ASP A 36 8.38 0.29 -6.50
C ASP A 36 7.06 0.25 -5.68
N VAL A 37 7.03 -0.51 -4.57
CA VAL A 37 5.88 -0.54 -3.63
C VAL A 37 5.78 0.75 -2.84
N LEU A 38 6.91 1.27 -2.34
CA LEU A 38 6.93 2.51 -1.57
C LEU A 38 6.52 3.71 -2.42
N ASP A 39 6.95 3.76 -3.66
CA ASP A 39 6.59 4.78 -4.64
C ASP A 39 5.08 4.75 -4.93
N THR A 40 4.56 3.55 -5.23
CA THR A 40 3.13 3.30 -5.40
C THR A 40 2.33 3.77 -4.18
N LEU A 41 2.73 3.39 -2.96
CA LEU A 41 2.07 3.79 -1.72
C LEU A 41 2.22 5.29 -1.39
N LYS A 42 3.16 6.01 -2.00
CA LYS A 42 3.24 7.47 -1.89
C LYS A 42 2.32 8.18 -2.86
N HIS A 43 1.99 7.52 -3.98
CA HIS A 43 1.14 8.07 -5.05
C HIS A 43 -0.36 7.80 -4.86
N ILE A 44 -0.74 6.86 -3.99
CA ILE A 44 -2.15 6.66 -3.63
C ILE A 44 -2.75 7.92 -2.97
N PRO A 45 -4.07 8.12 -3.07
CA PRO A 45 -4.77 9.20 -2.39
C PRO A 45 -4.47 9.22 -0.88
N ASP A 46 -4.37 10.44 -0.36
CA ASP A 46 -4.21 10.71 1.07
C ASP A 46 -5.56 10.58 1.77
N GLU A 47 -6.00 9.34 1.95
CA GLU A 47 -7.25 8.98 2.62
C GLU A 47 -6.98 7.98 3.75
N GLU A 48 -7.93 7.87 4.67
CA GLU A 48 -7.92 6.84 5.69
C GLU A 48 -8.45 5.54 5.10
N TYR A 49 -7.65 4.49 5.15
CA TYR A 49 -8.04 3.17 4.69
C TYR A 49 -8.53 2.36 5.89
N ASP A 50 -9.80 1.96 5.86
CA ASP A 50 -10.38 1.07 6.88
C ASP A 50 -9.93 -0.38 6.75
N SER A 51 -9.40 -0.77 5.59
CA SER A 51 -9.00 -2.16 5.33
C SER A 51 -8.02 -2.29 4.16
N MET A 52 -7.43 -3.47 4.04
CA MET A 52 -6.54 -3.83 2.94
C MET A 52 -7.21 -3.67 1.56
N ALA A 53 -8.53 -3.88 1.51
CA ALA A 53 -9.31 -3.71 0.28
C ALA A 53 -9.31 -2.26 -0.23
N GLY A 54 -9.37 -1.28 0.68
CA GLY A 54 -9.27 0.14 0.33
C GLY A 54 -7.91 0.47 -0.28
N VAL A 55 -6.83 -0.04 0.33
CA VAL A 55 -5.47 0.13 -0.20
C VAL A 55 -5.33 -0.51 -1.58
N TRP A 56 -5.87 -1.71 -1.79
CA TRP A 56 -5.88 -2.36 -3.11
C TRP A 56 -6.63 -1.55 -4.17
N HIS A 57 -7.77 -0.98 -3.79
CA HIS A 57 -8.57 -0.15 -4.68
C HIS A 57 -7.80 1.11 -5.10
N ALA A 58 -7.19 1.80 -4.15
CA ALA A 58 -6.35 2.98 -4.41
C ALA A 58 -5.15 2.65 -5.32
N VAL A 59 -4.44 1.56 -5.06
CA VAL A 59 -3.32 1.11 -5.90
C VAL A 59 -3.79 0.72 -7.30
N GLY A 60 -4.96 0.08 -7.43
CA GLY A 60 -5.54 -0.31 -8.70
C GLY A 60 -5.98 0.88 -9.57
N GLN A 61 -6.48 1.94 -8.95
CA GLN A 61 -6.94 3.15 -9.65
C GLN A 61 -5.80 3.94 -10.32
N MET A 62 -4.55 3.79 -9.88
CA MET A 62 -3.41 4.49 -10.50
C MET A 62 -3.00 3.92 -11.87
N LYS A 63 -3.48 2.74 -12.26
CA LYS A 63 -3.07 2.04 -13.49
C LYS A 63 -3.85 2.46 -14.74
N HIS A 64 -4.57 3.58 -14.71
CA HIS A 64 -5.45 4.00 -15.81
C HIS A 64 -4.83 5.03 -16.75
#